data_AF-A0A7K2A956-F1
#
_entry.id   AF-A0A7K2A956-F1
#
_cell.length_a   1.000
_cell.length_b   1.000
_cell.length_c   1.000
_cell.angle_alpha   90.00
_cell.angle_beta   90.00
_cell.angle_gamma   90.00
#
_symmetry.space_group_name_H-M   'P 1'
#
loop_
_entity.id
_entity.type
_entity.pdbx_description
1 polymer ?
#
loop_
_entity_poly.entity_id
_entity_poly.type
_entity_poly.pdbx_seq_one_letter_code
_entity_poly.pdbx_strand_id
1 'polypeptide(L)' 'MSETGGALPPEGQGMDEASDNLPPDSETDRQTAQLEGIERDLDTVDAALAALDSDDLERAEALAAELEESAG' A
#
# COMPACT_ATOMS: atom_id res chain seq x y z
N MET A 1 -10.12 -12.57 63.98
CA MET A 1 -9.55 -13.17 62.76
C MET A 1 -10.72 -13.46 61.85
N SER A 2 -10.91 -12.65 60.81
CA SER A 2 -11.87 -12.90 59.74
C SER A 2 -11.15 -12.61 58.43
N GLU A 3 -10.60 -13.69 57.89
CA GLU A 3 -10.11 -13.82 56.53
C GLU A 3 -11.35 -13.97 55.64
N THR A 4 -11.62 -12.99 54.78
CA THR A 4 -12.56 -13.15 53.67
C THR A 4 -11.80 -12.78 52.42
N GLY A 5 -11.49 -13.83 51.65
CA GLY A 5 -10.66 -13.82 50.46
C GLY A 5 -11.09 -12.78 49.43
N GLY A 6 -10.09 -12.16 48.80
CA GLY A 6 -10.27 -11.28 47.67
C GLY A 6 -10.97 -12.02 46.53
N ALA A 7 -12.04 -11.42 46.03
CA ALA A 7 -12.62 -11.80 44.76
C ALA A 7 -11.63 -11.43 43.66
N LEU A 8 -11.03 -12.45 43.03
CA LEU A 8 -10.32 -12.29 41.77
C LEU A 8 -11.31 -11.78 40.71
N PRO A 9 -10.96 -10.77 39.88
CA PRO A 9 -11.82 -10.39 38.76
C PRO A 9 -11.93 -11.58 37.79
N PRO A 10 -13.11 -11.78 37.16
CA PRO A 10 -13.31 -12.87 36.22
C PRO A 10 -12.29 -12.74 35.09
N GLU A 11 -11.62 -13.87 34.84
CA GLU A 11 -10.68 -14.08 33.75
C GLU A 11 -11.25 -13.52 32.44
N GLY A 12 -10.39 -12.82 31.70
CA GLY A 12 -10.71 -12.16 30.44
C GLY A 12 -11.40 -13.13 29.49
N GLN A 13 -12.72 -13.06 29.45
CA GLN A 13 -13.54 -13.72 28.46
C GLN A 13 -13.78 -12.74 27.32
N GLY A 14 -13.23 -13.09 26.15
CA GLY A 14 -13.76 -12.66 24.85
C GLY A 14 -13.10 -11.46 24.19
N MET A 15 -11.78 -11.48 24.01
CA MET A 15 -11.09 -10.51 23.13
C MET A 15 -10.24 -11.15 22.03
N ASP A 16 -10.47 -12.41 21.65
CA ASP A 16 -9.63 -13.06 20.60
C ASP A 16 -10.40 -13.58 19.37
N GLU A 17 -11.74 -13.56 19.33
CA GLU A 17 -12.47 -14.19 18.20
C GLU A 17 -13.12 -13.20 17.22
N ALA A 18 -12.98 -11.88 17.43
CA ALA A 18 -13.51 -10.87 16.53
C ALA A 18 -12.50 -10.37 15.47
N SER A 19 -11.24 -10.79 15.55
CA SER A 19 -10.18 -10.32 14.63
C SER A 19 -10.00 -11.20 13.39
N ASP A 20 -10.49 -12.44 13.39
CA ASP A 20 -10.32 -13.40 12.27
C ASP A 20 -11.32 -13.22 11.12
N ASN A 21 -12.16 -12.17 11.16
CA ASN A 21 -13.19 -11.91 10.17
C ASN A 21 -13.28 -10.43 9.77
N LEU A 22 -12.17 -9.69 9.87
CA LEU A 22 -12.07 -8.43 9.15
C LEU A 22 -12.06 -8.75 7.66
N PRO A 23 -12.99 -8.20 6.85
CA PRO A 23 -12.94 -8.36 5.39
C PRO A 23 -11.54 -7.94 4.91
N PRO A 24 -10.97 -8.59 3.88
CA PRO A 24 -9.66 -8.21 3.36
C PRO A 24 -9.64 -6.70 3.22
N ASP A 25 -8.67 -6.06 3.88
CA ASP A 25 -8.55 -4.61 3.99
C ASP A 25 -8.40 -4.05 2.57
N SER A 26 -9.54 -3.84 1.92
CA SER A 26 -9.64 -3.46 0.51
C SER A 26 -9.02 -2.09 0.28
N GLU A 27 -8.82 -1.34 1.37
CA GLU A 27 -8.08 -0.11 1.42
C GLU A 27 -6.56 -0.36 1.35
N THR A 28 -6.02 -1.33 2.08
CA THR A 28 -4.62 -1.74 1.96
C THR A 28 -4.32 -2.28 0.57
N ASP A 29 -5.19 -3.14 0.02
CA ASP A 29 -5.02 -3.66 -1.35
C ASP A 29 -5.06 -2.53 -2.40
N ARG A 30 -5.93 -1.53 -2.23
CA ARG A 30 -5.98 -0.34 -3.10
C ARG A 30 -4.72 0.50 -2.97
N GLN A 31 -4.23 0.72 -1.75
CA GLN A 31 -3.01 1.48 -1.51
C GLN A 31 -1.79 0.77 -2.10
N THR A 32 -1.71 -0.55 -1.97
CA THR A 32 -0.66 -1.35 -2.62
C THR A 32 -0.73 -1.21 -4.14
N ALA A 33 -1.90 -1.38 -4.75
CA ALA A 33 -2.04 -1.20 -6.20
C ALA A 33 -1.70 0.22 -6.67
N GLN A 34 -2.01 1.25 -5.88
CA GLN A 34 -1.62 2.63 -6.17
C GLN A 34 -0.11 2.83 -6.08
N LEU A 35 0.55 2.26 -5.06
CA LEU A 35 2.01 2.33 -4.92
C LEU A 35 2.71 1.62 -6.07
N GLU A 36 2.25 0.43 -6.47
CA GLU A 36 2.78 -0.29 -7.63
C GLU A 36 2.64 0.52 -8.93
N GLY A 37 1.51 1.23 -9.10
CA GLY A 37 1.30 2.15 -10.21
C GLY A 37 2.32 3.30 -10.22
N ILE A 38 2.52 3.93 -9.05
CA ILE A 38 3.50 5.02 -8.89
C ILE A 38 4.93 4.53 -9.16
N GLU A 39 5.30 3.35 -8.67
CA GLU A 39 6.62 2.76 -8.91
C GLU A 39 6.87 2.57 -10.41
N ARG A 40 5.89 2.03 -11.15
CA ARG A 40 5.97 1.90 -12.61
C ARG A 40 6.11 3.25 -13.32
N ASP A 41 5.34 4.25 -12.90
CA ASP A 41 5.42 5.59 -13.50
C ASP A 41 6.80 6.21 -13.27
N LEU A 42 7.40 6.03 -12.08
CA LEU A 42 8.75 6.50 -11.78
C LEU A 42 9.81 5.81 -12.64
N ASP A 43 9.72 4.49 -12.84
CA ASP A 43 10.62 3.75 -13.74
C ASP A 43 10.53 4.29 -15.19
N THR A 44 9.34 4.69 -15.61
CA THR A 44 9.09 5.26 -16.94
C THR A 44 9.69 6.66 -17.07
N VAL A 45 9.59 7.48 -16.00
CA VAL A 45 10.26 8.79 -15.93
C VAL A 45 11.78 8.63 -16.01
N ASP A 46 12.37 7.69 -15.27
CA ASP A 46 13.81 7.43 -15.32
C ASP A 46 14.26 7.02 -16.73
N ALA A 47 13.47 6.19 -17.42
CA ALA A 47 13.73 5.81 -18.80
C ALA A 47 13.63 7.00 -19.77
N ALA A 48 12.67 7.91 -19.57
CA ALA A 48 12.52 9.11 -20.39
C ALA A 48 13.71 10.08 -20.18
N LEU A 49 14.15 10.26 -18.93
CA LEU A 49 15.34 11.06 -18.61
C LEU A 49 16.61 10.46 -19.23
N ALA A 50 16.79 9.14 -19.16
CA ALA A 50 17.92 8.47 -19.80
C ALA A 50 17.89 8.63 -21.34
N ALA A 51 16.70 8.63 -21.96
CA ALA A 51 16.55 8.89 -23.39
C ALA A 51 16.97 10.33 -23.74
N LEU A 52 16.55 11.32 -22.95
CA LEU A 52 16.98 12.73 -23.10
C LEU A 52 18.50 12.89 -22.97
N ASP A 53 19.13 12.22 -21.99
CA ASP A 53 20.59 12.24 -21.81
C ASP A 53 21.34 11.64 -23.00
N SER A 54 20.68 10.74 -23.75
CA SER A 54 21.20 10.14 -24.98
C SER A 54 20.80 10.87 -26.28
N ASP A 55 20.12 12.02 -26.17
CA ASP A 55 19.57 12.81 -27.30
C ASP A 55 18.53 12.03 -28.16
N ASP A 56 17.96 10.94 -27.61
CA ASP A 56 16.90 10.14 -28.23
C ASP A 56 15.52 10.74 -27.90
N LEU A 57 15.23 11.88 -28.56
CA LEU A 57 14.02 12.67 -28.30
C LEU A 57 12.73 11.91 -28.67
N GLU A 58 12.74 11.11 -29.73
CA GLU A 58 11.57 10.33 -30.16
C GLU A 58 11.18 9.30 -29.08
N ARG A 59 12.18 8.63 -28.48
CA ARG A 59 11.95 7.72 -27.37
C ARG A 59 11.50 8.44 -26.11
N ALA A 60 12.08 9.59 -25.78
CA ALA A 60 11.67 10.39 -24.64
C ALA A 60 10.20 10.85 -24.76
N GLU A 61 9.79 11.31 -25.94
CA GLU A 61 8.40 11.71 -26.23
C GLU A 61 7.43 10.53 -26.13
N ALA A 62 7.81 9.35 -26.64
CA ALA A 62 6.99 8.16 -26.54
C ALA A 62 6.74 7.72 -25.08
N LEU A 63 7.78 7.77 -24.24
CA LEU A 63 7.68 7.44 -22.81
C LEU A 63 6.86 8.48 -22.04
N ALA A 64 6.97 9.76 -22.40
CA ALA A 64 6.14 10.82 -21.82
C ALA A 64 4.66 10.66 -22.18
N ALA A 65 4.35 10.22 -23.40
CA ALA A 65 2.98 9.93 -23.82
C ALA A 65 2.39 8.72 -23.08
N GLU A 66 3.19 7.68 -22.80
CA GLU A 66 2.77 6.52 -22.01
C GLU A 66 2.35 6.93 -20.58
N LEU A 67 3.08 7.88 -19.97
CA LEU A 67 2.74 8.45 -18.66
C LEU A 67 1.44 9.27 -18.66
N GLU A 68 1.17 10.00 -19.75
CA GLU A 68 -0.09 10.75 -19.88
C GLU A 68 -1.29 9.81 -20.03
N GLU A 69 -1.11 8.67 -20.72
CA GLU A 69 -2.13 7.63 -20.83
C GLU A 69 -2.34 6.85 -19.52
N SER A 70 -1.29 6.63 -18.71
CA SER A 70 -1.43 5.95 -17.40
C SER A 70 -2.12 6.82 -16.34
N ALA A 71 -2.06 8.15 -16.48
CA ALA A 71 -2.62 9.10 -15.52
C ALA A 71 -4.08 9.52 -15.79
N GLY A 72 -4.65 9.19 -16.96
CA GLY A 72 -5.99 9.58 -17.41
C GLY A 72 -7.06 8.49 -17.25
#